data_AF-A0A4S4MSX0-F1
#
_entry.id   AF-A0A4S4MSX0-F1
#
_cell.length_a   1.000
_cell.length_b   1.000
_cell.length_c   1.000
_cell.angle_alpha   90.00
_cell.angle_beta   90.00
_cell.angle_gamma   90.00
#
_symmetry.space_group_name_H-M   'P 1'
#
loop_
_entity.id
_entity.type
_entity.pdbx_description
1 polymer ?
#
loop_
_entity_poly.entity_id
_entity_poly.type
_entity_poly.pdbx_seq_one_letter_code
_entity_poly.pdbx_strand_id
1 'polypeptide(L)'
;MGLVHNTWRSVQSAYLRITFSRVSLAFFAFSTIFCIVQGVIQSLLINTDLGANNLVDAILHEAEVPMTNVVWYTEHGNHTTMKICSQIPRTMSYDSCITVYDTSNTTLVNVDWAAPAGFRRADAPMTDSMFLTIPKGTANAGTTLQAAKNATGAITGVIMLAKDGDAFLTEQCTRVLLFPHEFICNSEREEIVLLIGQFWFFGISICALIFDSTPHILALICMHFLETAWSAFTIWRTRNMQRGFEALLMGQSSPCLVNIFPHYFNTRLSFQIPDLVLNVVGLLCSLYLGRSLIKTYNVQTFKRVGPPEKVVRIYRLFLTLAVALHLALFLTIAAMGLWANQLLSGPISAISTHTSIYDTLLIFTIVTLAPWCYMGSFAVRRENRWWMALFLAICFIYIASWSIMFYSQVYRWTWVQWPFFASMTVASFIILIIAGIFAVICLLNFDRGLAHYLHVEGVLAQSDFQPGMFSSNSDLENKTALGLRYKLSLKSTKSADTVDIDLSSPAGRSLAIKKDSNWSFDGVDGPDTKRPAIYMVELDSERSFKALPSHLDLR
;
A
#
# COMPACT_ATOMS: atom_id res chain seq x y z
N MET A 1 -4.86 -6.76 33.92
CA MET A 1 -6.25 -7.15 33.59
C MET A 1 -7.07 -6.07 32.89
N GLY A 2 -6.86 -4.75 33.10
CA GLY A 2 -7.66 -3.70 32.44
C GLY A 2 -7.53 -3.60 30.90
N LEU A 3 -6.36 -3.92 30.34
CA LEU A 3 -6.12 -3.85 28.88
C LEU A 3 -7.00 -4.85 28.10
N VAL A 4 -7.19 -6.06 28.63
CA VAL A 4 -8.00 -7.12 28.02
C VAL A 4 -9.49 -6.76 28.03
N HIS A 5 -9.97 -6.07 29.07
CA HIS A 5 -11.37 -5.68 29.13
C HIS A 5 -11.70 -4.55 28.15
N ASN A 6 -10.78 -3.59 27.95
CA ASN A 6 -10.96 -2.51 26.98
C ASN A 6 -10.89 -3.00 25.53
N THR A 7 -10.01 -3.95 25.23
CA THR A 7 -9.94 -4.56 23.89
C THR A 7 -11.20 -5.37 23.61
N TRP A 8 -11.71 -6.16 24.58
CA TRP A 8 -12.95 -6.92 24.42
C TRP A 8 -14.16 -6.02 24.12
N ARG A 9 -14.36 -4.93 24.87
CA ARG A 9 -15.44 -3.97 24.59
C ARG A 9 -15.30 -3.33 23.20
N SER A 10 -14.07 -3.02 22.78
CA SER A 10 -13.80 -2.47 21.45
C SER A 10 -14.14 -3.47 20.34
N VAL A 11 -13.78 -4.75 20.53
CA VAL A 11 -14.12 -5.83 19.60
C VAL A 11 -15.63 -6.07 19.54
N GLN A 12 -16.33 -6.06 20.68
CA GLN A 12 -17.79 -6.17 20.71
C GLN A 12 -18.46 -5.00 19.98
N SER A 13 -17.99 -3.77 20.21
CA SER A 13 -18.49 -2.59 19.50
C SER A 13 -18.26 -2.70 17.98
N ALA A 14 -17.07 -3.12 17.56
CA ALA A 14 -16.75 -3.35 16.16
C ALA A 14 -17.65 -4.45 15.55
N TYR A 15 -17.85 -5.56 16.26
CA TYR A 15 -18.70 -6.65 15.80
C TYR A 15 -20.16 -6.21 15.61
N LEU A 16 -20.72 -5.46 16.56
CA LEU A 16 -22.07 -4.91 16.46
C LEU A 16 -22.21 -3.95 15.27
N ARG A 17 -21.21 -3.11 15.01
CA ARG A 17 -21.20 -2.21 13.84
C ARG A 17 -21.15 -2.96 12.52
N ILE A 18 -20.29 -3.98 12.40
CA ILE A 18 -20.16 -4.79 11.18
C ILE A 18 -21.46 -5.55 10.88
N THR A 19 -22.11 -6.11 11.91
CA THR A 19 -23.34 -6.89 11.77
C THR A 19 -24.61 -6.05 11.67
N PHE A 20 -24.54 -4.73 11.90
CA PHE A 20 -25.69 -3.85 11.93
C PHE A 20 -26.43 -3.75 10.58
N SER A 21 -25.69 -3.80 9.47
CA SER A 21 -26.27 -3.65 8.12
C SER A 21 -25.95 -4.84 7.22
N ARG A 22 -26.94 -5.30 6.45
CA ARG A 22 -26.76 -6.38 5.46
C ARG A 22 -25.70 -6.03 4.42
N VAL A 23 -25.55 -4.74 4.09
CA VAL A 23 -24.56 -4.24 3.13
C VAL A 23 -23.15 -4.30 3.71
N SER A 24 -22.98 -3.90 4.97
CA SER A 24 -21.70 -3.96 5.70
C SER A 24 -21.22 -5.39 5.85
N LEU A 25 -22.14 -6.31 6.19
CA LEU A 25 -21.84 -7.75 6.27
C LEU A 25 -21.44 -8.32 4.90
N ALA A 26 -22.18 -7.96 3.84
CA ALA A 26 -21.85 -8.39 2.48
C ALA A 26 -20.48 -7.87 2.01
N PHE A 27 -20.16 -6.61 2.30
CA PHE A 27 -18.86 -6.01 2.00
C PHE A 27 -17.73 -6.70 2.77
N PHE A 28 -17.91 -6.95 4.07
CA PHE A 28 -16.92 -7.67 4.88
C PHE A 28 -16.67 -9.10 4.36
N ALA A 29 -17.75 -9.86 4.09
CA ALA A 29 -17.65 -11.20 3.56
C ALA A 29 -16.96 -11.22 2.20
N PHE A 30 -17.34 -10.29 1.31
CA PHE A 30 -16.70 -10.12 0.00
C PHE A 30 -15.20 -9.81 0.15
N SER A 31 -14.81 -8.82 0.95
CA SER A 31 -13.39 -8.47 1.16
C SER A 31 -12.57 -9.61 1.75
N THR A 32 -13.17 -10.40 2.65
CA THR A 32 -12.52 -11.59 3.25
C THR A 32 -12.28 -12.67 2.20
N ILE A 33 -13.32 -13.04 1.43
CA ILE A 33 -13.21 -14.05 0.38
C ILE A 33 -12.22 -13.59 -0.70
N PHE A 34 -12.32 -12.33 -1.13
CA PHE A 34 -11.43 -11.75 -2.12
C PHE A 34 -9.97 -11.82 -1.67
N CYS A 35 -9.66 -11.38 -0.44
CA CYS A 35 -8.31 -11.43 0.13
C CYS A 35 -7.75 -12.87 0.18
N ILE A 36 -8.57 -13.86 0.55
CA ILE A 36 -8.13 -15.26 0.63
C ILE A 36 -7.85 -15.81 -0.76
N VAL A 37 -8.79 -15.66 -1.71
CA VAL A 37 -8.64 -16.21 -3.06
C VAL A 37 -7.46 -15.54 -3.78
N GLN A 38 -7.35 -14.21 -3.69
CA GLN A 38 -6.25 -13.46 -4.28
C GLN A 38 -4.91 -13.84 -3.64
N GLY A 39 -4.86 -13.99 -2.31
CA GLY A 39 -3.68 -14.46 -1.61
C GLY A 39 -3.22 -15.86 -2.04
N VAL A 40 -4.15 -16.77 -2.34
CA VAL A 40 -3.83 -18.12 -2.87
C VAL A 40 -3.25 -18.03 -4.29
N ILE A 41 -3.87 -17.26 -5.18
CA ILE A 41 -3.38 -17.10 -6.57
C ILE A 41 -1.97 -16.50 -6.57
N GLN A 42 -1.77 -15.44 -5.79
CA GLN A 42 -0.47 -14.77 -5.63
C GLN A 42 0.60 -15.72 -5.06
N SER A 43 0.24 -16.57 -4.09
CA SER A 43 1.16 -17.59 -3.56
C SER A 43 1.53 -18.65 -4.61
N LEU A 44 0.61 -19.04 -5.48
CA LEU A 44 0.88 -19.99 -6.58
C LEU A 44 1.79 -19.37 -7.65
N LEU A 45 1.64 -18.07 -7.94
CA LEU A 45 2.54 -17.31 -8.81
C LEU A 45 3.95 -17.26 -8.22
N ILE A 46 4.09 -16.93 -6.94
CA ILE A 46 5.38 -16.93 -6.22
C ILE A 46 6.02 -18.33 -6.29
N ASN A 47 5.26 -19.40 -6.01
CA ASN A 47 5.80 -20.76 -6.07
C ASN A 47 6.28 -21.15 -7.48
N THR A 48 5.57 -20.69 -8.52
CA THR A 48 5.97 -20.91 -9.92
C THR A 48 7.26 -20.16 -10.25
N ASP A 49 7.40 -18.92 -9.79
CA ASP A 49 8.62 -18.12 -9.97
C ASP A 49 9.80 -18.70 -9.18
N LEU A 50 9.60 -19.11 -7.93
CA LEU A 50 10.63 -19.76 -7.10
C LEU A 50 11.16 -21.05 -7.75
N GLY A 51 10.27 -21.88 -8.29
CA GLY A 51 10.67 -23.12 -8.97
C GLY A 51 11.54 -22.88 -10.21
N ALA A 52 11.23 -21.83 -10.99
CA ALA A 52 12.03 -21.43 -12.14
C ALA A 52 13.33 -20.72 -11.71
N ASN A 53 13.27 -19.87 -10.68
CA ASN A 53 14.43 -19.16 -10.14
C ASN A 53 15.47 -20.13 -9.60
N ASN A 54 15.06 -21.11 -8.78
CA ASN A 54 15.95 -22.11 -8.20
C ASN A 54 16.66 -22.95 -9.29
N LEU A 55 15.98 -23.27 -10.39
CA LEU A 55 16.60 -23.98 -11.51
C LEU A 55 17.69 -23.13 -12.17
N VAL A 56 17.39 -21.87 -12.45
CA VAL A 56 18.33 -20.95 -13.10
C VAL A 56 19.51 -20.62 -12.20
N ASP A 57 19.26 -20.34 -10.92
CA ASP A 57 20.29 -20.09 -9.91
C ASP A 57 21.22 -21.29 -9.77
N ALA A 58 20.68 -22.52 -9.74
CA ALA A 58 21.49 -23.73 -9.70
C ALA A 58 22.37 -23.90 -10.96
N ILE A 59 21.85 -23.59 -12.16
CA ILE A 59 22.64 -23.61 -13.41
C ILE A 59 23.74 -22.55 -13.36
N LEU A 60 23.42 -21.32 -12.98
CA LEU A 60 24.37 -20.21 -12.90
C LEU A 60 25.46 -20.47 -11.86
N HIS A 61 25.08 -21.07 -10.74
CA HIS A 61 26.01 -21.47 -9.68
C HIS A 61 26.98 -22.56 -10.17
N GLU A 62 26.47 -23.63 -10.79
CA GLU A 62 27.29 -24.73 -11.32
C GLU A 62 28.19 -24.27 -12.49
N ALA A 63 27.73 -23.27 -13.25
CA ALA A 63 28.51 -22.63 -14.32
C ALA A 63 29.55 -21.61 -13.81
N GLU A 64 29.65 -21.38 -12.49
CA GLU A 64 30.49 -20.33 -11.88
C GLU A 64 30.27 -18.94 -12.53
N VAL A 65 29.02 -18.61 -12.87
CA VAL A 65 28.66 -17.30 -13.41
C VAL A 65 28.47 -16.32 -12.25
N PRO A 66 29.19 -15.18 -12.21
CA PRO A 66 29.03 -14.21 -11.14
C PRO A 66 27.70 -13.46 -11.27
N MET A 67 26.88 -13.55 -10.22
CA MET A 67 25.58 -12.87 -10.11
C MET A 67 25.70 -11.35 -9.88
N THR A 68 26.92 -10.82 -9.72
CA THR A 68 27.18 -9.38 -9.56
C THR A 68 27.11 -8.60 -10.86
N ASN A 69 27.16 -9.30 -12.01
CA ASN A 69 27.07 -8.66 -13.31
C ASN A 69 25.66 -8.17 -13.59
N VAL A 70 25.56 -7.00 -14.22
CA VAL A 70 24.28 -6.40 -14.61
C VAL A 70 23.98 -6.77 -16.05
N VAL A 71 22.76 -7.24 -16.30
CA VAL A 71 22.30 -7.55 -17.64
C VAL A 71 21.69 -6.32 -18.29
N TRP A 72 22.02 -6.11 -19.56
CA TRP A 72 21.35 -5.14 -20.40
C TRP A 72 20.78 -5.81 -21.63
N TYR A 73 19.46 -6.03 -21.59
CA TYR A 73 18.69 -6.55 -22.71
C TYR A 73 18.06 -5.39 -23.48
N THR A 74 18.23 -5.37 -24.79
CA THR A 74 17.58 -4.40 -25.68
C THR A 74 16.96 -5.11 -26.88
N GLU A 75 15.72 -4.72 -27.17
CA GLU A 75 14.95 -5.19 -28.32
C GLU A 75 14.60 -3.97 -29.17
N HIS A 76 15.10 -3.93 -30.40
CA HIS A 76 14.81 -2.87 -31.37
C HIS A 76 14.32 -3.49 -32.69
N GLY A 77 13.00 -3.60 -32.83
CA GLY A 77 12.40 -4.33 -33.94
C GLY A 77 12.77 -5.81 -33.87
N ASN A 78 13.40 -6.32 -34.93
CA ASN A 78 13.87 -7.72 -35.00
C ASN A 78 15.30 -7.91 -34.48
N HIS A 79 15.96 -6.84 -34.03
CA HIS A 79 17.31 -6.91 -33.49
C HIS A 79 17.25 -7.00 -31.97
N THR A 80 17.66 -8.15 -31.43
CA THR A 80 17.85 -8.31 -29.99
C THR A 80 19.33 -8.38 -29.67
N THR A 81 19.75 -7.56 -28.72
CA THR A 81 21.12 -7.59 -28.21
C THR A 81 21.08 -7.72 -26.69
N MET A 82 21.90 -8.64 -26.17
CA MET A 82 22.11 -8.83 -24.76
C MET A 82 23.58 -8.57 -24.44
N LYS A 83 23.80 -7.60 -23.57
CA LYS A 83 25.11 -7.27 -23.04
C LYS A 83 25.15 -7.56 -21.55
N ILE A 84 26.33 -7.92 -21.07
CA ILE A 84 26.60 -8.10 -19.64
C ILE A 84 27.65 -7.09 -19.26
N CYS A 85 27.38 -6.32 -18.21
CA CYS A 85 28.23 -5.24 -17.76
C CYS A 85 28.74 -5.52 -16.35
N SER A 86 30.03 -5.28 -16.12
CA SER A 86 30.63 -5.35 -14.78
C SER A 86 30.29 -4.12 -13.92
N GLN A 87 29.85 -3.03 -14.56
CA GLN A 87 29.41 -1.79 -13.94
C GLN A 87 28.17 -1.26 -14.64
N ILE A 88 27.35 -0.50 -13.92
CA ILE A 88 26.19 0.18 -14.49
C ILE A 88 26.70 1.23 -15.51
N PRO A 89 26.24 1.19 -16.77
CA PRO A 89 26.75 2.09 -17.81
C PRO A 89 26.47 3.56 -17.43
N ARG A 90 27.54 4.33 -17.18
CA ARG A 90 27.46 5.74 -16.72
C ARG A 90 27.17 6.73 -17.85
N THR A 91 27.54 6.38 -19.08
CA THR A 91 27.43 7.19 -20.31
C THR A 91 27.26 6.27 -21.52
N MET A 92 27.10 6.81 -22.74
CA MET A 92 27.08 6.00 -23.97
C MET A 92 28.40 5.24 -24.24
N SER A 93 29.44 5.37 -23.40
CA SER A 93 30.66 4.55 -23.51
C SER A 93 30.40 3.20 -22.85
N TYR A 94 30.34 2.15 -23.67
CA TYR A 94 30.02 0.78 -23.26
C TYR A 94 31.25 -0.06 -22.90
N ASP A 95 32.36 0.58 -22.52
CA ASP A 95 33.66 -0.10 -22.38
C ASP A 95 33.68 -1.17 -21.27
N SER A 96 32.70 -1.15 -20.35
CA SER A 96 32.54 -2.15 -19.29
C SER A 96 31.58 -3.30 -19.63
N CYS A 97 31.01 -3.31 -20.84
CA CYS A 97 30.00 -4.26 -21.25
C CYS A 97 30.51 -5.18 -22.36
N ILE A 98 30.23 -6.47 -22.24
CA ILE A 98 30.51 -7.46 -23.28
C ILE A 98 29.19 -7.88 -23.93
N THR A 99 29.19 -7.97 -25.26
CA THR A 99 28.04 -8.53 -25.99
C THR A 99 28.08 -10.06 -25.87
N VAL A 100 27.05 -10.62 -25.24
CA VAL A 100 26.90 -12.07 -25.09
C VAL A 100 25.99 -12.62 -26.18
N TYR A 101 25.05 -11.83 -26.66
CA TYR A 101 24.17 -12.22 -27.75
C TYR A 101 23.80 -11.02 -28.63
N ASP A 102 23.82 -11.23 -29.94
CA ASP A 102 23.41 -10.25 -30.94
C ASP A 102 22.80 -10.97 -32.14
N THR A 103 21.54 -10.66 -32.43
CA THR A 103 20.81 -11.29 -33.56
C THR A 103 21.40 -10.87 -34.92
N SER A 104 22.05 -9.71 -35.02
CA SER A 104 22.62 -9.23 -36.29
C SER A 104 23.85 -10.03 -36.72
N ASN A 105 24.58 -10.59 -35.76
CA ASN A 105 25.78 -11.39 -36.01
C ASN A 105 25.40 -12.87 -36.23
N THR A 106 24.70 -13.13 -37.34
CA THR A 106 24.23 -14.48 -37.72
C THR A 106 25.35 -15.41 -38.18
N THR A 107 26.56 -14.90 -38.40
CA THR A 107 27.70 -15.70 -38.86
C THR A 107 28.29 -16.49 -37.70
N LEU A 108 27.66 -17.64 -37.43
CA LEU A 108 28.08 -18.74 -36.56
C LEU A 108 28.12 -18.38 -35.07
N VAL A 109 27.30 -19.10 -34.28
CA VAL A 109 27.49 -19.22 -32.82
C VAL A 109 28.98 -19.45 -32.59
N ASN A 110 29.64 -18.51 -31.92
CA ASN A 110 31.07 -18.59 -31.69
C ASN A 110 31.30 -19.73 -30.69
N VAL A 111 31.54 -20.93 -31.20
CA VAL A 111 31.76 -22.14 -30.39
C VAL A 111 32.96 -21.95 -29.46
N ASP A 112 33.87 -21.05 -29.82
CA ASP A 112 35.05 -20.67 -29.04
C ASP A 112 34.83 -19.39 -28.22
N TRP A 113 33.58 -18.99 -27.96
CA TRP A 113 33.30 -17.87 -27.06
C TRP A 113 33.77 -18.21 -25.65
N ALA A 114 34.81 -17.50 -25.19
CA ALA A 114 35.29 -17.56 -23.82
C ALA A 114 35.02 -16.21 -23.16
N ALA A 115 34.51 -16.23 -21.93
CA ALA A 115 34.33 -14.98 -21.21
C ALA A 115 35.67 -14.27 -20.97
N PRO A 116 35.74 -12.95 -21.25
CA PRO A 116 36.90 -12.15 -20.89
C PRO A 116 37.19 -12.20 -19.39
N ALA A 117 38.45 -11.98 -19.02
CA ALA A 117 38.86 -11.86 -17.62
C ALA A 117 38.05 -10.76 -16.91
N GLY A 118 37.64 -11.04 -15.67
CA GLY A 118 36.78 -10.18 -14.85
C GLY A 118 35.28 -10.48 -14.96
N PHE A 119 34.87 -11.32 -15.92
CA PHE A 119 33.49 -11.82 -16.02
C PHE A 119 33.33 -13.25 -15.49
N ARG A 120 34.40 -13.87 -14.97
CA ARG A 120 34.36 -15.18 -14.30
C ARG A 120 34.31 -15.00 -12.79
N ARG A 121 33.64 -15.91 -12.08
CA ARG A 121 33.56 -15.85 -10.62
C ARG A 121 34.94 -15.98 -9.96
N ALA A 122 35.85 -16.75 -10.55
CA ALA A 122 37.23 -16.89 -10.10
C ALA A 122 38.04 -15.57 -10.16
N ASP A 123 37.63 -14.63 -11.01
CA ASP A 123 38.31 -13.34 -11.17
C ASP A 123 37.76 -12.26 -10.22
N ALA A 124 36.57 -12.49 -9.65
CA ALA A 124 35.98 -11.57 -8.69
C ALA A 124 36.73 -11.72 -7.36
N PRO A 125 37.28 -10.65 -6.77
CA PRO A 125 37.85 -10.71 -5.43
C PRO A 125 36.74 -11.18 -4.50
N MET A 126 36.86 -12.41 -4.02
CA MET A 126 35.91 -13.03 -3.12
C MET A 126 36.01 -12.27 -1.79
N THR A 127 35.28 -11.17 -1.67
CA THR A 127 35.10 -10.52 -0.38
C THR A 127 34.39 -11.52 0.50
N ASP A 128 35.05 -11.93 1.58
CA ASP A 128 34.66 -12.93 2.57
C ASP A 128 33.44 -12.48 3.42
N SER A 129 32.45 -11.88 2.76
CA SER A 129 31.19 -11.48 3.35
C SER A 129 30.33 -12.72 3.50
N MET A 130 30.49 -13.40 4.64
CA MET A 130 29.49 -14.14 5.41
C MET A 130 28.20 -14.52 4.63
N PHE A 131 28.34 -15.28 3.54
CA PHE A 131 27.20 -15.84 2.87
C PHE A 131 26.74 -17.00 3.75
N LEU A 132 25.56 -16.85 4.35
CA LEU A 132 24.74 -18.00 4.75
C LEU A 132 24.89 -19.04 3.64
N THR A 133 25.42 -20.21 3.98
CA THR A 133 25.58 -21.32 3.05
C THR A 133 24.19 -21.64 2.53
N ILE A 134 23.82 -21.02 1.41
CA ILE A 134 22.57 -21.32 0.73
C ILE A 134 22.74 -22.80 0.39
N PRO A 135 21.90 -23.68 0.96
CA PRO A 135 22.04 -25.11 0.73
C PRO A 135 22.08 -25.28 -0.79
N LYS A 136 23.08 -26.02 -1.30
CA LYS A 136 23.22 -26.31 -2.74
C LYS A 136 21.83 -26.66 -3.25
N GLY A 137 21.25 -25.74 -4.02
CA GLY A 137 19.87 -25.87 -4.47
C GLY A 137 19.78 -27.20 -5.18
N THR A 138 19.03 -28.14 -4.61
CA THR A 138 18.67 -29.33 -5.38
C THR A 138 17.75 -28.79 -6.46
N ALA A 139 18.23 -28.79 -7.70
CA ALA A 139 17.38 -28.50 -8.85
C ALA A 139 16.11 -29.37 -8.72
N ASN A 140 14.96 -28.82 -9.09
CA ASN A 140 13.63 -29.42 -8.92
C ASN A 140 13.66 -30.95 -9.06
N ALA A 141 12.99 -31.67 -8.17
CA ALA A 141 13.03 -33.12 -8.02
C ALA A 141 13.04 -33.87 -9.37
N GLY A 142 14.23 -34.20 -9.88
CA GLY A 142 14.41 -34.87 -11.17
C GLY A 142 15.36 -34.22 -12.18
N THR A 143 16.01 -33.09 -11.86
CA THR A 143 17.10 -32.54 -12.68
C THR A 143 18.42 -32.64 -11.92
N THR A 144 19.46 -33.23 -12.51
CA THR A 144 20.82 -33.18 -11.94
C THR A 144 21.73 -32.36 -12.84
N LEU A 145 22.48 -31.45 -12.21
CA LEU A 145 23.40 -30.55 -12.89
C LEU A 145 24.83 -30.99 -12.62
N GLN A 146 25.66 -30.98 -13.65
CA GLN A 146 27.09 -31.29 -13.55
C GLN A 146 27.90 -30.29 -14.37
N ALA A 147 28.86 -29.62 -13.73
CA ALA A 147 29.82 -28.77 -14.43
C ALA A 147 30.66 -29.60 -15.41
N ALA A 148 30.68 -29.19 -16.67
CA ALA A 148 31.55 -29.77 -17.69
C ALA A 148 32.88 -29.02 -17.69
N LYS A 149 33.95 -29.72 -17.31
CA LYS A 149 35.30 -29.16 -17.23
C LYS A 149 36.13 -29.60 -18.43
N ASN A 150 36.91 -28.68 -18.99
CA ASN A 150 37.92 -29.03 -19.99
C ASN A 150 39.15 -29.70 -19.33
N ALA A 151 40.14 -30.06 -20.15
CA ALA A 151 41.40 -30.64 -19.69
C ALA A 151 42.19 -29.74 -18.72
N THR A 152 41.97 -28.42 -18.74
CA THR A 152 42.62 -27.47 -17.82
C THR A 152 41.84 -27.30 -16.51
N GLY A 153 40.72 -28.01 -16.33
CA GLY A 153 39.83 -27.89 -15.18
C GLY A 153 38.90 -26.66 -15.21
N ALA A 154 38.95 -25.85 -16.28
CA ALA A 154 38.05 -24.70 -16.45
C ALA A 154 36.66 -25.18 -16.87
N ILE A 155 35.62 -24.54 -16.34
CA ILE A 155 34.23 -24.86 -16.66
C ILE A 155 33.91 -24.34 -18.06
N THR A 156 33.51 -25.24 -18.94
CA THR A 156 33.11 -24.96 -20.34
C THR A 156 31.60 -24.90 -20.52
N GLY A 157 30.84 -25.38 -19.53
CA GLY A 157 29.41 -25.46 -19.58
C GLY A 157 28.83 -26.29 -18.44
N VAL A 158 27.53 -26.55 -18.51
CA VAL A 158 26.78 -27.37 -17.55
C VAL A 158 26.02 -28.45 -18.32
N ILE A 159 26.18 -29.70 -17.91
CA ILE A 159 25.36 -30.81 -18.39
C ILE A 159 24.12 -30.87 -17.49
N MET A 160 22.96 -30.65 -18.10
CA MET A 160 21.66 -30.81 -17.45
C MET A 160 21.11 -32.18 -17.80
N LEU A 161 21.08 -33.08 -16.82
CA LEU A 161 20.46 -34.40 -16.95
C LEU A 161 19.02 -34.29 -16.46
N ALA A 162 18.07 -34.30 -17.38
CA ALA A 162 16.64 -34.16 -17.10
C ALA A 162 15.86 -35.35 -17.66
N LYS A 163 14.66 -35.61 -17.11
CA LYS A 163 13.78 -36.68 -17.60
C LYS A 163 13.42 -36.54 -19.08
N ASP A 164 13.35 -35.31 -19.57
CA ASP A 164 12.95 -34.99 -20.95
C ASP A 164 14.14 -34.96 -21.93
N GLY A 165 15.34 -35.32 -21.46
CA GLY A 165 16.55 -35.39 -22.27
C GLY A 165 17.71 -34.62 -21.64
N ASP A 166 18.92 -35.07 -21.97
CA ASP A 166 20.15 -34.42 -21.53
C ASP A 166 20.45 -33.22 -22.45
N ALA A 167 20.81 -32.09 -21.86
CA ALA A 167 21.20 -30.88 -22.59
C ALA A 167 22.56 -30.36 -22.10
N PHE A 168 23.42 -30.01 -23.05
CA PHE A 168 24.69 -29.35 -22.76
C PHE A 168 24.54 -27.84 -22.91
N LEU A 169 24.65 -27.11 -21.81
CA LEU A 169 24.58 -25.65 -21.76
C LEU A 169 26.00 -25.09 -21.85
N THR A 170 26.34 -24.46 -22.98
CA THR A 170 27.66 -23.81 -23.19
C THR A 170 27.90 -22.64 -22.24
N GLU A 171 29.15 -22.21 -22.04
CA GLU A 171 29.48 -21.02 -21.22
C GLU A 171 28.72 -19.76 -21.68
N GLN A 172 28.55 -19.58 -22.99
CA GLN A 172 27.77 -18.47 -23.53
C GLN A 172 26.28 -18.62 -23.18
N CYS A 173 25.72 -19.82 -23.30
CA CYS A 173 24.33 -20.10 -22.95
C CYS A 173 24.04 -19.83 -21.47
N THR A 174 24.87 -20.31 -20.55
CA THR A 174 24.66 -20.10 -19.11
C THR A 174 24.66 -18.62 -18.75
N ARG A 175 25.45 -17.80 -19.44
CA ARG A 175 25.44 -16.33 -19.25
C ARG A 175 24.21 -15.64 -19.80
N VAL A 176 23.61 -16.15 -20.88
CA VAL A 176 22.30 -15.68 -21.36
C VAL A 176 21.23 -15.87 -20.28
N LEU A 177 21.37 -16.88 -19.41
CA LEU A 177 20.43 -17.13 -18.31
C LEU A 177 20.44 -16.09 -17.18
N LEU A 178 21.43 -15.18 -17.15
CA LEU A 178 21.38 -14.05 -16.22
C LEU A 178 20.16 -13.15 -16.47
N PHE A 179 19.72 -13.00 -17.73
CA PHE A 179 18.53 -12.21 -18.05
C PHE A 179 17.25 -12.84 -17.45
N PRO A 180 16.92 -14.13 -17.72
CA PRO A 180 15.85 -14.84 -17.04
C PRO A 180 15.93 -14.78 -15.53
N HIS A 181 17.11 -14.98 -14.94
CA HIS A 181 17.30 -14.94 -13.50
C HIS A 181 16.85 -13.61 -12.90
N GLU A 182 17.36 -12.49 -13.43
CA GLU A 182 17.01 -11.15 -12.96
C GLU A 182 15.50 -10.87 -13.14
N PHE A 183 14.93 -11.26 -14.27
CA PHE A 183 13.51 -11.08 -14.54
C PHE A 183 12.61 -11.88 -13.58
N ILE A 184 12.93 -13.16 -13.33
CA ILE A 184 12.15 -14.04 -12.46
C ILE A 184 12.26 -13.58 -11.01
N CYS A 185 13.48 -13.25 -10.53
CA CYS A 185 13.68 -12.65 -9.21
C CYS A 185 12.85 -11.37 -9.03
N ASN A 186 12.81 -10.50 -10.04
CA ASN A 186 12.02 -9.26 -9.98
C ASN A 186 10.51 -9.54 -10.02
N SER A 187 10.08 -10.58 -10.73
CA SER A 187 8.67 -11.01 -10.75
C SER A 187 8.25 -11.57 -9.39
N GLU A 188 9.07 -12.40 -8.75
CA GLU A 188 8.81 -12.93 -7.40
C GLU A 188 8.59 -11.79 -6.39
N ARG A 189 9.45 -10.78 -6.40
CA ARG A 189 9.37 -9.61 -5.50
C ARG A 189 8.12 -8.79 -5.74
N GLU A 190 7.69 -8.69 -7.00
CA GLU A 190 6.45 -8.04 -7.38
C GLU A 190 5.22 -8.76 -6.80
N GLU A 191 5.14 -10.09 -6.97
CA GLU A 191 4.03 -10.87 -6.41
C GLU A 191 4.02 -10.83 -4.86
N ILE A 192 5.19 -10.78 -4.21
CA ILE A 192 5.27 -10.58 -2.74
C ILE A 192 4.63 -9.25 -2.32
N VAL A 193 4.92 -8.16 -3.04
CA VAL A 193 4.34 -6.85 -2.74
C VAL A 193 2.83 -6.84 -2.99
N LEU A 194 2.36 -7.49 -4.06
CA LEU A 194 0.93 -7.62 -4.35
C LEU A 194 0.22 -8.46 -3.27
N LEU A 195 0.84 -9.56 -2.81
CA LEU A 195 0.34 -10.38 -1.70
C LEU A 195 0.22 -9.56 -0.40
N ILE A 196 1.26 -8.81 -0.03
CA ILE A 196 1.22 -7.91 1.14
C ILE A 196 0.13 -6.83 0.95
N GLY A 197 -0.03 -6.34 -0.28
CA GLY A 197 -1.09 -5.43 -0.69
C GLY A 197 -2.49 -5.96 -0.35
N GLN A 198 -2.76 -7.25 -0.56
CA GLN A 198 -4.07 -7.84 -0.24
C GLN A 198 -4.39 -7.79 1.25
N PHE A 199 -3.44 -8.16 2.10
CA PHE A 199 -3.62 -8.07 3.55
C PHE A 199 -3.80 -6.62 4.00
N TRP A 200 -3.09 -5.69 3.38
CA TRP A 200 -3.25 -4.26 3.62
C TRP A 200 -4.65 -3.75 3.22
N PHE A 201 -5.15 -4.11 2.04
CA PHE A 201 -6.48 -3.75 1.56
C PHE A 201 -7.58 -4.33 2.44
N PHE A 202 -7.42 -5.58 2.87
CA PHE A 202 -8.30 -6.19 3.85
C PHE A 202 -8.30 -5.42 5.17
N GLY A 203 -7.13 -5.04 5.69
CA GLY A 203 -7.00 -4.18 6.88
C GLY A 203 -7.72 -2.85 6.73
N ILE A 204 -7.52 -2.14 5.61
CA ILE A 204 -8.24 -0.89 5.29
C ILE A 204 -9.75 -1.13 5.22
N SER A 205 -10.20 -2.25 4.66
CA SER A 205 -11.63 -2.59 4.56
C SER A 205 -12.27 -2.79 5.94
N ILE A 206 -11.55 -3.42 6.88
CA ILE A 206 -11.98 -3.56 8.27
C ILE A 206 -12.05 -2.19 8.94
N CYS A 207 -11.00 -1.38 8.81
CA CYS A 207 -10.98 -0.01 9.35
C CYS A 207 -12.11 0.84 8.78
N ALA A 208 -12.43 0.70 7.49
CA ALA A 208 -13.54 1.39 6.85
C ALA A 208 -14.88 1.08 7.51
N LEU A 209 -15.12 -0.18 7.87
CA LEU A 209 -16.36 -0.62 8.52
C LEU A 209 -16.41 -0.24 10.01
N ILE A 210 -15.30 -0.37 10.73
CA ILE A 210 -15.27 -0.06 12.17
C ILE A 210 -15.48 1.43 12.42
N PHE A 211 -14.85 2.28 11.58
CA PHE A 211 -14.88 3.72 11.74
C PHE A 211 -15.94 4.40 10.86
N ASP A 212 -16.81 3.64 10.19
CA ASP A 212 -17.81 4.13 9.22
C ASP A 212 -17.20 5.16 8.25
N SER A 213 -16.04 4.80 7.72
CA SER A 213 -15.09 5.74 7.15
C SER A 213 -15.11 5.72 5.62
N THR A 214 -15.81 6.69 5.06
CA THR A 214 -15.83 7.00 3.60
C THR A 214 -14.44 7.08 2.92
N PRO A 215 -13.37 7.68 3.51
CA PRO A 215 -12.10 7.80 2.81
C PRO A 215 -11.39 6.45 2.64
N HIS A 216 -11.56 5.53 3.59
CA HIS A 216 -10.99 4.19 3.48
C HIS A 216 -11.65 3.40 2.34
N ILE A 217 -12.98 3.52 2.19
CA ILE A 217 -13.71 2.89 1.06
C ILE A 217 -13.24 3.45 -0.27
N LEU A 218 -13.10 4.78 -0.39
CA LEU A 218 -12.66 5.39 -1.63
C LEU A 218 -11.20 5.02 -1.97
N ALA A 219 -10.32 4.98 -0.96
CA ALA A 219 -8.94 4.50 -1.13
C ALA A 219 -8.91 3.05 -1.63
N LEU A 220 -9.74 2.17 -1.06
CA LEU A 220 -9.85 0.77 -1.50
C LEU A 220 -10.29 0.66 -2.96
N ILE A 221 -11.28 1.44 -3.40
CA ILE A 221 -11.73 1.48 -4.80
C ILE A 221 -10.58 1.93 -5.73
N CYS A 222 -9.84 2.97 -5.35
CA CYS A 222 -8.68 3.43 -6.11
C CYS A 222 -7.59 2.35 -6.20
N MET A 223 -7.32 1.63 -5.10
CA MET A 223 -6.35 0.54 -5.12
C MET A 223 -6.78 -0.63 -6.01
N HIS A 224 -8.04 -1.05 -5.97
CA HIS A 224 -8.54 -2.09 -6.88
C HIS A 224 -8.43 -1.68 -8.35
N PHE A 225 -8.60 -0.38 -8.66
CA PHE A 225 -8.40 0.12 -10.01
C PHE A 225 -6.93 -0.01 -10.44
N LEU A 226 -5.99 0.39 -9.58
CA LEU A 226 -4.55 0.25 -9.84
C LEU A 226 -4.15 -1.22 -9.98
N GLU A 227 -4.66 -2.10 -9.12
CA GLU A 227 -4.39 -3.54 -9.17
C GLU A 227 -4.93 -4.18 -10.45
N THR A 228 -6.15 -3.85 -10.85
CA THR A 228 -6.75 -4.34 -12.11
C THR A 228 -5.92 -3.88 -13.32
N ALA A 229 -5.51 -2.61 -13.35
CA ALA A 229 -4.68 -2.07 -14.41
C ALA A 229 -3.31 -2.78 -14.46
N TRP A 230 -2.72 -3.04 -13.29
CA TRP A 230 -1.45 -3.75 -13.18
C TRP A 230 -1.57 -5.20 -13.65
N SER A 231 -2.57 -5.95 -13.18
CA SER A 231 -2.82 -7.33 -13.58
C SER A 231 -3.04 -7.48 -15.10
N ALA A 232 -3.71 -6.52 -15.74
CA ALA A 232 -3.82 -6.50 -17.19
C ALA A 232 -2.45 -6.28 -17.89
N PHE A 233 -1.64 -5.38 -17.35
CA PHE A 233 -0.30 -5.10 -17.85
C PHE A 233 0.66 -6.29 -17.66
N THR A 234 0.58 -7.03 -16.54
CA THR A 234 1.44 -8.19 -16.29
C THR A 234 1.22 -9.30 -17.30
N ILE A 235 -0.03 -9.58 -17.73
CA ILE A 235 -0.31 -10.57 -18.79
C ILE A 235 0.39 -10.19 -20.10
N TRP A 236 0.27 -8.92 -20.51
CA TRP A 236 0.95 -8.43 -21.72
C TRP A 236 2.47 -8.56 -21.58
N ARG A 237 3.02 -8.15 -20.43
CA ARG A 237 4.46 -8.22 -20.14
C ARG A 237 4.97 -9.66 -20.13
N THR A 238 4.26 -10.60 -19.50
CA THR A 238 4.62 -12.03 -19.48
C THR A 238 4.71 -12.59 -20.90
N ARG A 239 3.74 -12.27 -21.78
CA ARG A 239 3.79 -12.69 -23.19
C ARG A 239 4.94 -12.05 -23.96
N ASN A 240 5.22 -10.77 -23.72
CA ASN A 240 6.36 -10.11 -24.36
C ASN A 240 7.69 -10.77 -23.94
N MET A 241 7.84 -11.05 -22.66
CA MET A 241 9.03 -11.69 -22.11
C MET A 241 9.18 -13.14 -22.56
N GLN A 242 8.07 -13.87 -22.72
CA GLN A 242 8.10 -15.20 -23.33
C GLN A 242 8.76 -15.15 -24.71
N ARG A 243 8.39 -14.21 -25.59
CA ARG A 243 9.03 -14.07 -26.91
C ARG A 243 10.51 -13.74 -26.80
N GLY A 244 10.89 -12.88 -25.86
CA GLY A 244 12.29 -12.58 -25.58
C GLY A 244 13.09 -13.82 -25.17
N PHE A 245 12.51 -14.67 -24.31
CA PHE A 245 13.13 -15.93 -23.87
C PHE A 245 13.19 -16.93 -25.02
N GLU A 246 12.13 -17.05 -25.82
CA GLU A 246 12.10 -17.92 -27.00
C GLU A 246 13.20 -17.51 -28.00
N ALA A 247 13.37 -16.20 -28.25
CA ALA A 247 14.42 -15.69 -29.12
C ALA A 247 15.83 -15.92 -28.55
N LEU A 248 16.03 -15.72 -27.24
CA LEU A 248 17.32 -15.86 -26.57
C LEU A 248 17.74 -17.30 -26.33
N LEU A 249 16.79 -18.22 -26.09
CA LEU A 249 17.07 -19.60 -25.67
C LEU A 249 16.83 -20.61 -26.78
N MET A 250 15.79 -20.44 -27.58
CA MET A 250 15.37 -21.40 -28.60
C MET A 250 15.56 -20.92 -30.05
N GLY A 251 15.93 -19.65 -30.26
CA GLY A 251 16.20 -19.12 -31.59
C GLY A 251 17.30 -19.90 -32.30
N GLN A 252 17.25 -20.00 -33.63
CA GLN A 252 18.28 -20.74 -34.40
C GLN A 252 19.70 -20.16 -34.22
N SER A 253 19.80 -18.87 -33.90
CA SER A 253 21.05 -18.17 -33.55
C SER A 253 21.38 -18.21 -32.06
N SER A 254 20.52 -18.79 -31.21
CA SER A 254 20.74 -18.90 -29.76
C SER A 254 21.91 -19.83 -29.45
N PRO A 255 22.75 -19.49 -28.46
CA PRO A 255 23.80 -20.39 -27.97
C PRO A 255 23.26 -21.59 -27.16
N CYS A 256 21.99 -21.58 -26.74
CA CYS A 256 21.39 -22.60 -25.88
C CYS A 256 20.68 -23.71 -26.65
N LEU A 257 19.91 -23.37 -27.69
CA LEU A 257 19.07 -24.28 -28.49
C LEU A 257 18.19 -25.26 -27.68
N VAL A 258 17.85 -24.92 -26.42
CA VAL A 258 17.08 -25.77 -25.52
C VAL A 258 16.01 -24.97 -24.80
N ASN A 259 14.84 -25.59 -24.63
CA ASN A 259 13.75 -25.01 -23.86
C ASN A 259 13.92 -25.31 -22.36
N ILE A 260 14.50 -24.37 -21.63
CA ILE A 260 14.69 -24.49 -20.17
C ILE A 260 13.37 -24.26 -19.40
N PHE A 261 12.39 -23.58 -20.03
CA PHE A 261 11.16 -23.13 -19.38
C PHE A 261 9.89 -23.64 -20.08
N PRO A 262 9.76 -24.96 -20.36
CA PRO A 262 8.67 -25.47 -21.21
C PRO A 262 7.27 -25.23 -20.64
N HIS A 263 7.14 -25.28 -19.31
CA HIS A 263 5.85 -25.12 -18.63
C HIS A 263 5.69 -23.78 -17.90
N TYR A 264 6.78 -23.05 -17.64
CA TYR A 264 6.76 -21.86 -16.77
C TYR A 264 5.76 -20.80 -17.25
N PHE A 265 5.87 -20.34 -18.49
CA PHE A 265 5.00 -19.27 -19.01
C PHE A 265 3.54 -19.69 -19.11
N ASN A 266 3.27 -20.94 -19.52
CA ASN A 266 1.91 -21.47 -19.60
C ASN A 266 1.27 -21.58 -18.22
N THR A 267 2.00 -22.11 -17.23
CA THR A 267 1.54 -22.20 -15.84
C THR A 267 1.33 -20.81 -15.25
N ARG A 268 2.29 -19.88 -15.42
CA ARG A 268 2.17 -18.50 -14.93
C ARG A 268 0.96 -17.79 -15.56
N LEU A 269 0.79 -17.86 -16.88
CA LEU A 269 -0.37 -17.28 -17.56
C LEU A 269 -1.70 -17.90 -17.09
N SER A 270 -1.70 -19.21 -16.78
CA SER A 270 -2.90 -19.89 -16.27
C SER A 270 -3.35 -19.37 -14.90
N PHE A 271 -2.45 -18.77 -14.10
CA PHE A 271 -2.78 -18.11 -12.84
C PHE A 271 -3.03 -16.60 -13.01
N GLN A 272 -2.29 -15.91 -13.89
CA GLN A 272 -2.48 -14.48 -14.16
C GLN A 272 -3.84 -14.15 -14.81
N ILE A 273 -4.39 -15.03 -15.65
CA ILE A 273 -5.71 -14.80 -16.25
C ILE A 273 -6.83 -14.82 -15.18
N PRO A 274 -6.93 -15.83 -14.30
CA PRO A 274 -7.83 -15.79 -13.15
C PRO A 274 -7.60 -14.60 -12.22
N ASP A 275 -6.34 -14.20 -11.98
CA ASP A 275 -6.00 -13.01 -11.19
C ASP A 275 -6.65 -11.74 -11.78
N LEU A 276 -6.53 -11.53 -13.10
CA LEU A 276 -7.17 -10.40 -13.77
C LEU A 276 -8.70 -10.47 -13.68
N VAL A 277 -9.29 -11.64 -13.91
CA VAL A 277 -10.75 -11.83 -13.82
C VAL A 277 -11.22 -11.51 -12.41
N LEU A 278 -10.52 -12.02 -11.39
CA LEU A 278 -10.83 -11.76 -10.00
C LEU A 278 -10.73 -10.27 -9.70
N ASN A 279 -9.66 -9.60 -10.12
CA ASN A 279 -9.48 -8.16 -9.96
C ASN A 279 -10.59 -7.33 -10.62
N VAL A 280 -10.99 -7.66 -11.84
CA VAL A 280 -12.11 -6.99 -12.52
C VAL A 280 -13.42 -7.18 -11.76
N VAL A 281 -13.74 -8.42 -11.36
CA VAL A 281 -14.94 -8.71 -10.56
C VAL A 281 -14.87 -7.97 -9.23
N GLY A 282 -13.69 -7.96 -8.60
CA GLY A 282 -13.48 -7.32 -7.32
C GLY A 282 -13.66 -5.81 -7.40
N LEU A 283 -13.16 -5.16 -8.45
CA LEU A 283 -13.38 -3.74 -8.72
C LEU A 283 -14.87 -3.43 -8.89
N LEU A 284 -15.60 -4.23 -9.68
CA LEU A 284 -17.04 -4.03 -9.90
C LEU A 284 -17.85 -4.20 -8.61
N CYS A 285 -17.56 -5.25 -7.83
CA CYS A 285 -18.18 -5.50 -6.53
C CYS A 285 -17.86 -4.38 -5.53
N SER A 286 -16.60 -3.96 -5.43
CA SER A 286 -16.15 -2.87 -4.56
C SER A 286 -16.77 -1.53 -4.96
N LEU A 287 -16.94 -1.24 -6.25
CA LEU A 287 -17.66 -0.06 -6.72
C LEU A 287 -19.14 -0.10 -6.33
N TYR A 288 -19.80 -1.24 -6.50
CA TYR A 288 -21.22 -1.41 -6.17
C TYR A 288 -21.48 -1.31 -4.66
N LEU A 289 -20.81 -2.15 -3.87
CA LEU A 289 -20.95 -2.19 -2.41
C LEU A 289 -20.41 -0.91 -1.77
N GLY A 290 -19.27 -0.41 -2.23
CA GLY A 290 -18.68 0.84 -1.78
C GLY A 290 -19.61 2.03 -2.02
N ARG A 291 -20.22 2.15 -3.20
CA ARG A 291 -21.22 3.19 -3.47
C ARG A 291 -22.42 3.12 -2.52
N SER A 292 -22.89 1.90 -2.23
CA SER A 292 -24.01 1.68 -1.30
C SER A 292 -23.66 2.08 0.14
N LEU A 293 -22.47 1.71 0.61
CA LEU A 293 -21.95 2.10 1.93
C LEU A 293 -21.75 3.61 2.02
N ILE A 294 -21.08 4.22 1.03
CA ILE A 294 -20.86 5.67 0.97
C ILE A 294 -22.20 6.42 1.03
N LYS A 295 -23.24 5.97 0.32
CA LYS A 295 -24.57 6.58 0.39
C LYS A 295 -25.15 6.47 1.81
N THR A 296 -25.04 5.30 2.44
CA THR A 296 -25.57 5.06 3.79
C THR A 296 -24.84 5.92 4.83
N TYR A 297 -23.51 5.94 4.79
CA TYR A 297 -22.67 6.72 5.68
C TYR A 297 -22.89 8.22 5.51
N ASN A 298 -22.93 8.73 4.28
CA ASN A 298 -23.23 10.15 4.04
C ASN A 298 -24.61 10.53 4.60
N VAL A 299 -25.63 9.68 4.42
CA VAL A 299 -26.97 9.95 4.97
C VAL A 299 -26.94 9.98 6.49
N GLN A 300 -26.22 9.07 7.15
CA GLN A 300 -26.10 9.04 8.60
C GLN A 300 -25.31 10.24 9.16
N THR A 301 -24.20 10.60 8.52
CA THR A 301 -23.38 11.76 8.88
C THR A 301 -24.16 13.06 8.74
N PHE A 302 -24.88 13.27 7.64
CA PHE A 302 -25.59 14.54 7.40
C PHE A 302 -26.92 14.66 8.15
N LYS A 303 -27.64 13.56 8.39
CA LYS A 303 -28.92 13.60 9.12
C LYS A 303 -28.78 13.99 10.59
N ARG A 304 -27.60 13.82 11.20
CA ARG A 304 -27.41 14.15 12.62
C ARG A 304 -27.24 15.65 12.88
N VAL A 305 -26.64 16.40 11.96
CA VAL A 305 -26.16 17.76 12.25
C VAL A 305 -26.62 18.81 11.22
N GLY A 306 -27.16 18.42 10.06
CA GLY A 306 -27.64 19.36 9.05
C GLY A 306 -26.63 20.47 8.69
N PRO A 307 -25.39 20.13 8.27
CA PRO A 307 -24.33 21.12 8.16
C PRO A 307 -24.58 22.18 7.08
N PRO A 308 -24.07 23.39 7.27
CA PRO A 308 -24.04 24.41 6.23
C PRO A 308 -23.17 23.96 5.04
N GLU A 309 -23.57 24.32 3.81
CA GLU A 309 -22.92 23.87 2.57
C GLU A 309 -21.41 24.14 2.51
N LYS A 310 -20.97 25.25 3.13
CA LYS A 310 -19.55 25.62 3.19
C LYS A 310 -18.71 24.58 3.95
N VAL A 311 -19.23 24.03 5.04
CA VAL A 311 -18.55 22.99 5.85
C VAL A 311 -18.50 21.68 5.09
N VAL A 312 -19.57 21.33 4.37
CA VAL A 312 -19.61 20.12 3.52
C VAL A 312 -18.50 20.14 2.46
N ARG A 313 -18.22 21.29 1.86
CA ARG A 313 -17.13 21.44 0.88
C ARG A 313 -15.76 21.17 1.51
N ILE A 314 -15.49 21.74 2.69
CA ILE A 314 -14.23 21.54 3.41
C ILE A 314 -14.09 20.08 3.84
N TYR A 315 -15.16 19.47 4.32
CA TYR A 315 -15.19 18.06 4.68
C TYR A 315 -14.81 17.14 3.51
N ARG A 316 -15.28 17.43 2.28
CA ARG A 316 -14.87 16.69 1.06
C ARG A 316 -13.38 16.84 0.74
N LEU A 317 -12.79 18.00 1.00
CA LEU A 317 -11.35 18.22 0.83
C LEU A 317 -10.54 17.40 1.85
N PHE A 318 -10.96 17.42 3.12
CA PHE A 318 -10.38 16.57 4.16
C PHE A 318 -10.47 15.08 3.79
N LEU A 319 -11.62 14.64 3.31
CA LEU A 319 -11.83 13.27 2.86
C LEU A 319 -10.85 12.87 1.75
N THR A 320 -10.67 13.76 0.75
CA THR A 320 -9.76 13.54 -0.37
C THR A 320 -8.30 13.48 0.10
N LEU A 321 -7.90 14.36 1.01
CA LEU A 321 -6.58 14.33 1.64
C LEU A 321 -6.37 13.02 2.42
N ALA A 322 -7.36 12.57 3.18
CA ALA A 322 -7.27 11.31 3.91
C ALA A 322 -7.08 10.12 2.96
N VAL A 323 -7.81 10.06 1.83
CA VAL A 323 -7.63 9.04 0.79
C VAL A 323 -6.20 9.08 0.26
N ALA A 324 -5.71 10.26 -0.11
CA ALA A 324 -4.35 10.44 -0.63
C ALA A 324 -3.29 9.99 0.39
N LEU A 325 -3.49 10.25 1.69
CA LEU A 325 -2.57 9.78 2.75
C LEU A 325 -2.50 8.26 2.83
N HIS A 326 -3.63 7.55 2.76
CA HIS A 326 -3.63 6.08 2.82
C HIS A 326 -2.99 5.46 1.58
N LEU A 327 -3.26 6.02 0.40
CA LEU A 327 -2.63 5.61 -0.85
C LEU A 327 -1.12 5.89 -0.83
N ALA A 328 -0.71 7.09 -0.38
CA ALA A 328 0.70 7.47 -0.25
C ALA A 328 1.44 6.53 0.71
N LEU A 329 0.84 6.20 1.86
CA LEU A 329 1.43 5.32 2.85
C LEU A 329 1.80 3.96 2.23
N PHE A 330 0.84 3.30 1.59
CA PHE A 330 1.08 2.01 0.95
C PHE A 330 2.10 2.10 -0.19
N LEU A 331 1.87 2.99 -1.16
CA LEU A 331 2.71 3.08 -2.37
C LEU A 331 4.14 3.47 -2.04
N THR A 332 4.36 4.33 -1.03
CA THR A 332 5.70 4.73 -0.60
C THR A 332 6.41 3.59 0.12
N ILE A 333 5.72 2.84 0.99
CA ILE A 333 6.30 1.64 1.63
C ILE A 333 6.65 0.59 0.59
N ALA A 334 5.75 0.32 -0.37
CA ALA A 334 5.99 -0.65 -1.43
C ALA A 334 7.20 -0.26 -2.29
N ALA A 335 7.24 0.99 -2.78
CA ALA A 335 8.36 1.48 -3.57
C ALA A 335 9.69 1.43 -2.80
N MET A 336 9.68 1.79 -1.50
CA MET A 336 10.88 1.73 -0.67
C MET A 336 11.30 0.30 -0.35
N GLY A 337 10.36 -0.62 -0.10
CA GLY A 337 10.65 -2.03 0.13
C GLY A 337 11.29 -2.68 -1.10
N LEU A 338 10.76 -2.41 -2.30
CA LEU A 338 11.34 -2.88 -3.56
C LEU A 338 12.76 -2.32 -3.76
N TRP A 339 12.97 -1.04 -3.49
CA TRP A 339 14.28 -0.41 -3.59
C TRP A 339 15.29 -0.97 -2.55
N ALA A 340 14.87 -1.12 -1.30
CA ALA A 340 15.69 -1.69 -0.23
C ALA A 340 16.16 -3.09 -0.60
N ASN A 341 15.24 -3.92 -1.07
CA ASN A 341 15.53 -5.28 -1.45
C ASN A 341 16.49 -5.34 -2.64
N GLN A 342 16.37 -4.44 -3.61
CA GLN A 342 17.32 -4.33 -4.71
C GLN A 342 18.70 -3.86 -4.26
N LEU A 343 18.77 -2.94 -3.29
CA LEU A 343 20.03 -2.45 -2.73
C LEU A 343 20.75 -3.46 -1.84
N LEU A 344 20.01 -4.25 -1.06
CA LEU A 344 20.56 -5.16 -0.07
C LEU A 344 20.83 -6.55 -0.65
N SER A 345 19.92 -7.06 -1.49
CA SER A 345 19.99 -8.43 -2.01
C SER A 345 20.31 -8.50 -3.50
N GLY A 346 20.31 -7.36 -4.21
CA GLY A 346 20.59 -7.33 -5.64
C GLY A 346 22.09 -7.24 -5.98
N PRO A 347 22.44 -7.43 -7.27
CA PRO A 347 23.80 -7.23 -7.80
C PRO A 347 24.37 -5.83 -7.53
N ILE A 348 23.46 -4.87 -7.31
CA ILE A 348 23.74 -3.46 -7.08
C ILE A 348 24.49 -3.21 -5.77
N SER A 349 24.32 -4.06 -4.76
CA SER A 349 24.99 -3.93 -3.46
C SER A 349 26.51 -3.88 -3.62
N ALA A 350 27.05 -4.66 -4.55
CA ALA A 350 28.49 -4.75 -4.84
C ALA A 350 29.03 -3.53 -5.62
N ILE A 351 28.17 -2.79 -6.33
CA ILE A 351 28.57 -1.70 -7.25
C ILE A 351 28.41 -0.32 -6.59
N SER A 352 27.50 -0.19 -5.62
CA SER A 352 27.16 1.09 -5.01
C SER A 352 28.22 1.55 -4.00
N THR A 353 28.90 2.67 -4.29
CA THR A 353 29.82 3.33 -3.35
C THR A 353 29.11 4.10 -2.23
N HIS A 354 27.82 4.41 -2.39
CA HIS A 354 27.05 5.29 -1.49
C HIS A 354 25.94 4.56 -0.72
N THR A 355 26.11 3.26 -0.46
CA THR A 355 25.09 2.40 0.17
C THR A 355 24.60 2.94 1.52
N SER A 356 25.49 3.53 2.32
CA SER A 356 25.14 4.12 3.63
C SER A 356 24.14 5.29 3.52
N ILE A 357 24.22 6.11 2.47
CA ILE A 357 23.29 7.23 2.28
C ILE A 357 21.90 6.70 1.92
N TYR A 358 21.81 5.71 1.04
CA TYR A 358 20.53 5.11 0.66
C TYR A 358 19.87 4.40 1.85
N ASP A 359 20.65 3.67 2.64
CA ASP A 359 20.16 3.01 3.85
C ASP A 359 19.63 4.02 4.88
N THR A 360 20.37 5.11 5.11
CA THR A 360 19.92 6.19 6.01
C THR A 360 18.61 6.82 5.54
N LEU A 361 18.48 7.11 4.24
CA LEU A 361 17.24 7.64 3.65
C LEU A 361 16.08 6.64 3.75
N LEU A 362 16.36 5.35 3.63
CA LEU A 362 15.38 4.29 3.76
C LEU A 362 14.82 4.21 5.18
N ILE A 363 15.70 4.09 6.16
CA ILE A 363 15.35 4.04 7.58
C ILE A 363 14.59 5.30 7.97
N PHE A 364 15.10 6.47 7.57
CA PHE A 364 14.44 7.76 7.83
C PHE A 364 13.02 7.77 7.29
N THR A 365 12.81 7.35 6.04
CA THR A 365 11.49 7.33 5.42
C THR A 365 10.54 6.41 6.17
N ILE A 366 10.94 5.18 6.48
CA ILE A 366 10.09 4.20 7.19
C ILE A 366 9.69 4.73 8.58
N VAL A 367 10.64 5.28 9.34
CA VAL A 367 10.40 5.79 10.69
C VAL A 367 9.49 7.02 10.69
N THR A 368 9.66 7.92 9.71
CA THR A 368 8.92 9.19 9.67
C THR A 368 7.54 9.07 9.01
N LEU A 369 7.29 8.04 8.20
CA LEU A 369 6.07 7.93 7.39
C LEU A 369 4.80 7.74 8.23
N ALA A 370 4.85 6.91 9.29
CA ALA A 370 3.72 6.71 10.18
C ALA A 370 3.40 7.99 11.01
N PRO A 371 4.36 8.66 11.66
CA PRO A 371 4.16 9.99 12.25
C PRO A 371 3.61 11.00 11.25
N TRP A 372 4.12 11.02 10.01
CA TRP A 372 3.65 11.93 8.97
C TRP A 372 2.17 11.73 8.64
N CYS A 373 1.73 10.48 8.44
CA CYS A 373 0.32 10.17 8.20
C CYS A 373 -0.58 10.57 9.38
N TYR A 374 -0.12 10.31 10.61
CA TYR A 374 -0.83 10.70 11.83
C TYR A 374 -0.94 12.23 11.95
N MET A 375 0.16 12.95 11.74
CA MET A 375 0.19 14.42 11.78
C MET A 375 -0.75 15.04 10.74
N GLY A 376 -0.77 14.53 9.51
CA GLY A 376 -1.69 15.01 8.47
C GLY A 376 -3.15 14.85 8.89
N SER A 377 -3.51 13.68 9.41
CA SER A 377 -4.88 13.41 9.89
C SER A 377 -5.25 14.25 11.12
N PHE A 378 -4.31 14.38 12.07
CA PHE A 378 -4.51 15.12 13.32
C PHE A 378 -4.62 16.63 13.07
N ALA A 379 -3.72 17.19 12.25
CA ALA A 379 -3.67 18.61 11.95
C ALA A 379 -4.97 19.11 11.32
N VAL A 380 -5.56 18.33 10.39
CA VAL A 380 -6.84 18.71 9.77
C VAL A 380 -8.00 18.61 10.75
N ARG A 381 -8.07 17.54 11.55
CA ARG A 381 -9.15 17.36 12.53
C ARG A 381 -9.17 18.45 13.60
N ARG A 382 -8.01 18.92 14.02
CA ARG A 382 -7.85 19.96 15.04
C ARG A 382 -7.72 21.37 14.46
N GLU A 383 -7.74 21.53 13.13
CA GLU A 383 -7.41 22.80 12.44
C GLU A 383 -6.12 23.47 12.96
N ASN A 384 -5.13 22.67 13.37
CA ASN A 384 -3.90 23.21 13.96
C ASN A 384 -2.89 23.56 12.87
N ARG A 385 -2.67 24.86 12.66
CA ARG A 385 -1.73 25.42 11.67
C ARG A 385 -0.30 24.93 11.85
N TRP A 386 0.17 24.77 13.08
CA TRP A 386 1.55 24.37 13.35
C TRP A 386 1.81 22.91 12.94
N TRP A 387 0.93 21.99 13.34
CA TRP A 387 1.02 20.59 12.92
C TRP A 387 0.87 20.41 11.41
N MET A 388 0.01 21.23 10.77
CA MET A 388 -0.15 21.23 9.31
C MET A 388 1.11 21.75 8.60
N ALA A 389 1.75 22.79 9.12
CA ALA A 389 3.01 23.30 8.59
C ALA A 389 4.13 22.25 8.70
N LEU A 390 4.23 21.56 9.83
CA LEU A 390 5.19 20.46 10.02
C LEU A 390 4.91 19.30 9.06
N PHE A 391 3.65 18.92 8.88
CA PHE A 391 3.22 17.91 7.91
C PHE A 391 3.65 18.28 6.47
N LEU A 392 3.42 19.54 6.06
CA LEU A 392 3.80 20.04 4.74
C LEU A 392 5.32 20.10 4.56
N ALA A 393 6.07 20.49 5.60
CA ALA A 393 7.53 20.50 5.56
C ALA A 393 8.09 19.09 5.33
N ILE A 394 7.58 18.07 6.04
CA ILE A 394 7.99 16.67 5.84
C ILE A 394 7.56 16.15 4.47
N CYS A 395 6.36 16.52 3.99
CA CYS A 395 5.90 16.18 2.65
C CYS A 395 6.85 16.74 1.56
N PHE A 396 7.28 18.00 1.72
CA PHE A 396 8.27 18.60 0.82
C PHE A 396 9.62 17.88 0.89
N ILE A 397 10.09 17.51 2.08
CA ILE A 397 11.32 16.72 2.25
C ILE A 397 11.22 15.38 1.51
N TYR A 398 10.08 14.68 1.57
CA TYR A 398 9.90 13.45 0.79
C TYR A 398 9.99 13.73 -0.71
N ILE A 399 9.23 14.70 -1.23
CA ILE A 399 9.24 15.04 -2.66
C ILE A 399 10.67 15.41 -3.13
N ALA A 400 11.39 16.21 -2.35
CA ALA A 400 12.78 16.58 -2.65
C ALA A 400 13.72 15.37 -2.59
N SER A 401 13.64 14.54 -1.54
CA SER A 401 14.49 13.36 -1.39
C SER A 401 14.31 12.38 -2.54
N TRP A 402 13.05 12.14 -2.95
CA TRP A 402 12.74 11.30 -4.09
C TRP A 402 13.24 11.88 -5.41
N SER A 403 13.11 13.21 -5.59
CA SER A 403 13.64 13.89 -6.78
C SER A 403 15.16 13.75 -6.87
N ILE A 404 15.87 13.84 -5.74
CA ILE A 404 17.32 13.66 -5.66
C ILE A 404 17.72 12.21 -5.98
N MET A 405 16.90 11.19 -5.64
CA MET A 405 17.20 9.79 -5.98
C MET A 405 17.35 9.55 -7.49
N PHE A 406 16.63 10.30 -8.32
CA PHE A 406 16.80 10.24 -9.78
C PHE A 406 18.16 10.78 -10.26
N TYR A 407 18.94 11.47 -9.42
CA TYR A 407 20.33 11.78 -9.76
C TYR A 407 21.22 10.53 -9.76
N SER A 408 20.85 9.50 -8.98
CA SER A 408 21.58 8.24 -8.94
C SER A 408 21.39 7.45 -10.23
N GLN A 409 22.51 7.12 -10.87
CA GLN A 409 22.53 6.28 -12.07
C GLN A 409 21.96 4.89 -11.80
N VAL A 410 22.23 4.35 -10.61
CA VAL A 410 21.74 3.05 -10.16
C VAL A 410 20.22 3.05 -10.07
N TYR A 411 19.67 4.09 -9.45
CA TYR A 411 18.22 4.24 -9.31
C TYR A 411 17.53 4.38 -10.66
N ARG A 412 18.07 5.22 -11.55
CA ARG A 412 17.57 5.39 -12.93
C ARG A 412 17.63 4.09 -13.72
N TRP A 413 18.71 3.32 -13.55
CA TRP A 413 18.85 2.03 -14.20
C TRP A 413 17.75 1.06 -13.76
N THR A 414 17.59 0.86 -12.45
CA THR A 414 16.53 0.01 -11.90
C THR A 414 15.15 0.50 -12.33
N TRP A 415 14.93 1.81 -12.39
CA TRP A 415 13.68 2.41 -12.87
C TRP A 415 13.40 2.06 -14.34
N VAL A 416 14.40 2.06 -15.22
CA VAL A 416 14.20 1.67 -16.63
C VAL A 416 13.99 0.16 -16.79
N GLN A 417 14.75 -0.65 -16.04
CA GLN A 417 14.73 -2.11 -16.19
C GLN A 417 13.54 -2.79 -15.51
N TRP A 418 12.98 -2.18 -14.45
CA TRP A 418 11.91 -2.78 -13.67
C TRP A 418 10.63 -1.95 -13.70
N PRO A 419 9.71 -2.22 -14.64
CA PRO A 419 8.48 -1.44 -14.81
C PRO A 419 7.59 -1.38 -13.57
N PHE A 420 7.52 -2.45 -12.77
CA PHE A 420 6.72 -2.47 -11.54
C PHE A 420 7.22 -1.45 -10.52
N PHE A 421 8.52 -1.50 -10.24
CA PHE A 421 9.20 -0.54 -9.38
C PHE A 421 8.97 0.89 -9.88
N ALA A 422 9.19 1.14 -11.18
CA ALA A 422 8.95 2.46 -11.78
C ALA A 422 7.50 2.93 -11.59
N SER A 423 6.52 2.06 -11.82
CA SER A 423 5.11 2.40 -11.68
C SER A 423 4.73 2.74 -10.24
N MET A 424 5.22 1.97 -9.25
CA MET A 424 5.00 2.21 -7.83
C MET A 424 5.63 3.53 -7.38
N THR A 425 6.87 3.82 -7.79
CA THR A 425 7.53 5.09 -7.51
C THR A 425 6.76 6.27 -8.09
N VAL A 426 6.37 6.20 -9.36
CA VAL A 426 5.64 7.29 -10.03
C VAL A 426 4.27 7.51 -9.38
N ALA A 427 3.52 6.44 -9.10
CA ALA A 427 2.23 6.53 -8.42
C ALA A 427 2.38 7.13 -7.00
N SER A 428 3.36 6.66 -6.22
CA SER A 428 3.68 7.25 -4.91
C SER A 428 3.97 8.74 -5.02
N PHE A 429 4.82 9.15 -5.97
CA PHE A 429 5.20 10.54 -6.16
C PHE A 429 4.02 11.44 -6.55
N ILE A 430 3.16 10.99 -7.47
CA ILE A 430 1.94 11.70 -7.87
C ILE A 430 1.00 11.87 -6.68
N ILE A 431 0.76 10.80 -5.91
CA ILE A 431 -0.14 10.85 -4.77
C ILE A 431 0.42 11.74 -3.64
N LEU A 432 1.74 11.76 -3.43
CA LEU A 432 2.40 12.68 -2.49
C LEU A 432 2.20 14.16 -2.90
N ILE A 433 2.35 14.49 -4.18
CA ILE A 433 2.09 15.84 -4.70
C ILE A 433 0.61 16.22 -4.48
N ILE A 434 -0.31 15.32 -4.82
CA ILE A 434 -1.75 15.52 -4.61
C ILE A 434 -2.04 15.76 -3.12
N ALA A 435 -1.47 14.95 -2.23
CA ALA A 435 -1.62 15.13 -0.78
C ALA A 435 -1.08 16.49 -0.32
N GLY A 436 0.09 16.92 -0.81
CA GLY A 436 0.66 18.23 -0.53
C GLY A 436 -0.27 19.38 -0.97
N ILE A 437 -0.79 19.33 -2.20
CA ILE A 437 -1.73 20.34 -2.72
C ILE A 437 -3.00 20.40 -1.86
N PHE A 438 -3.62 19.26 -1.57
CA PHE A 438 -4.83 19.24 -0.74
C PHE A 438 -4.57 19.69 0.69
N ALA A 439 -3.40 19.40 1.25
CA ALA A 439 -3.01 19.90 2.57
C ALA A 439 -2.83 21.42 2.61
N VAL A 440 -2.24 22.02 1.56
CA VAL A 440 -2.19 23.49 1.41
C VAL A 440 -3.60 24.08 1.29
N ILE A 441 -4.48 23.49 0.49
CA ILE A 441 -5.87 23.95 0.38
C ILE A 441 -6.59 23.84 1.73
N CYS A 442 -6.39 22.76 2.48
CA CYS A 442 -6.93 22.61 3.83
C CYS A 442 -6.41 23.71 4.77
N LEU A 443 -5.10 23.98 4.77
CA LEU A 443 -4.48 25.02 5.58
C LEU A 443 -5.07 26.40 5.32
N LEU A 444 -5.32 26.75 4.06
CA LEU A 444 -5.93 28.02 3.65
C LEU A 444 -7.41 28.14 4.06
N ASN A 445 -8.07 27.01 4.38
CA ASN A 445 -9.48 26.95 4.78
C ASN A 445 -9.68 26.72 6.29
N PHE A 446 -8.62 26.72 7.09
CA PHE A 446 -8.74 26.65 8.56
C PHE A 446 -9.51 27.85 9.12
N ASP A 447 -10.07 27.69 10.33
CA ASP A 447 -10.90 28.66 11.05
C ASP A 447 -12.33 28.85 10.48
N ARG A 448 -12.73 28.01 9.51
CA ARG A 448 -14.10 28.01 8.95
C ARG A 448 -15.07 27.09 9.69
N GLY A 449 -14.68 26.57 10.85
CA GLY A 449 -15.56 25.82 11.76
C GLY A 449 -15.66 24.32 11.52
N LEU A 450 -14.75 23.71 10.75
CA LEU A 450 -14.69 22.25 10.56
C LEU A 450 -14.35 21.55 11.88
N ALA A 451 -13.40 22.07 12.65
CA ALA A 451 -13.02 21.50 13.95
C ALA A 451 -14.20 21.45 14.92
N HIS A 452 -15.01 22.51 14.96
CA HIS A 452 -16.20 22.56 15.79
C HIS A 452 -17.24 21.54 15.33
N TYR A 453 -17.50 21.45 14.01
CA TYR A 453 -18.41 20.47 13.44
C TYR A 453 -18.01 19.03 13.78
N LEU A 454 -16.73 18.67 13.58
CA LEU A 454 -16.20 17.33 13.88
C LEU A 454 -16.26 17.02 15.38
N HIS A 455 -16.07 18.03 16.24
CA HIS A 455 -16.18 17.84 17.67
C HIS A 455 -17.63 17.55 18.10
N VAL A 456 -18.59 18.34 17.62
CA VAL A 456 -20.01 18.13 17.88
C VAL A 456 -20.46 16.76 17.36
N GLU A 457 -20.04 16.38 16.15
CA GLU A 457 -20.30 15.06 15.59
C GLU A 457 -19.73 13.94 16.48
N GLY A 458 -18.50 14.10 16.98
CA GLY A 458 -17.85 13.14 17.89
C GLY A 458 -18.60 12.99 19.21
N VAL A 459 -19.05 14.08 19.82
CA VAL A 459 -19.83 14.07 21.08
C VAL A 459 -21.20 13.44 20.87
N LEU A 460 -21.88 13.74 19.75
CA LEU A 460 -23.16 13.13 19.39
C LEU A 460 -23.03 11.64 19.07
N ALA A 461 -21.92 11.22 18.47
CA ALA A 461 -21.65 9.81 18.20
C ALA A 461 -21.36 9.01 19.48
N GLN A 462 -20.77 9.64 20.50
CA GLN A 462 -20.51 9.00 21.81
C GLN A 462 -21.74 8.90 22.70
N SER A 463 -22.71 9.82 22.56
CA SER A 463 -23.94 9.82 23.35
C SER A 463 -25.05 8.91 22.80
N ASP A 464 -24.75 8.10 21.78
CA ASP A 464 -25.71 7.23 21.08
C ASP A 464 -27.01 7.96 20.68
N PHE A 465 -26.90 9.25 20.39
CA PHE A 465 -28.06 10.09 20.12
C PHE A 465 -28.72 9.65 18.81
N GLN A 466 -29.85 8.93 18.90
CA GLN A 466 -30.60 8.52 17.72
C GLN A 466 -31.39 9.73 17.19
N PRO A 467 -31.09 10.25 15.99
CA PRO A 467 -31.75 11.44 15.45
C PRO A 467 -33.27 11.25 15.25
N GLY A 468 -33.78 10.01 15.33
CA GLY A 468 -35.21 9.71 15.27
C GLY A 468 -36.04 10.11 16.49
N MET A 469 -35.42 10.49 17.61
CA MET A 469 -36.14 10.94 18.81
C MET A 469 -36.64 12.38 18.72
N PHE A 470 -36.06 13.20 17.84
CA PHE A 470 -36.60 14.50 17.51
C PHE A 470 -37.59 14.30 16.36
N SER A 471 -38.87 14.15 16.69
CA SER A 471 -39.93 14.27 15.71
C SER A 471 -39.73 15.61 15.00
N SER A 472 -39.51 15.55 13.69
CA SER A 472 -39.36 16.74 12.85
C SER A 472 -40.47 17.71 13.22
N ASN A 473 -40.13 18.95 13.52
CA ASN A 473 -41.13 19.97 13.85
C ASN A 473 -42.20 20.10 12.77
N SER A 474 -42.00 19.61 11.54
CA SER A 474 -43.07 19.48 10.53
C SER A 474 -44.27 18.65 11.01
N ASP A 475 -44.05 17.59 11.80
CA ASP A 475 -45.11 16.76 12.36
C ASP A 475 -45.75 17.41 13.58
N LEU A 476 -44.97 18.20 14.32
CA LEU A 476 -45.46 18.97 15.45
C LEU A 476 -46.22 20.23 15.01
N GLU A 477 -45.82 20.87 13.92
CA GLU A 477 -46.43 22.07 13.31
C GLU A 477 -47.75 21.71 12.63
N ASN A 478 -47.84 20.54 11.98
CA ASN A 478 -49.13 19.97 11.55
C ASN A 478 -50.05 19.58 12.72
N LYS A 479 -49.51 19.18 13.88
CA LYS A 479 -50.32 18.86 15.08
C LYS A 479 -50.68 20.09 15.92
N THR A 480 -49.84 21.12 15.97
CA THR A 480 -50.10 22.36 16.72
C THR A 480 -50.95 23.36 15.95
N ALA A 481 -51.00 23.26 14.61
CA ALA A 481 -52.06 23.88 13.82
C ALA A 481 -53.47 23.40 14.22
N LEU A 482 -53.58 22.25 14.92
CA LEU A 482 -54.85 21.69 15.42
C LEU A 482 -55.16 21.97 16.90
N GLY A 483 -54.38 22.82 17.58
CA GLY A 483 -54.78 23.43 18.85
C GLY A 483 -53.89 23.12 20.05
N LEU A 484 -53.00 24.05 20.40
CA LEU A 484 -52.92 24.64 21.74
C LEU A 484 -51.88 25.76 21.73
N ARG A 485 -52.35 26.99 21.97
CA ARG A 485 -51.54 28.21 22.03
C ARG A 485 -50.98 28.36 23.45
N TYR A 486 -49.92 27.63 23.80
CA TYR A 486 -49.22 27.84 25.07
C TYR A 486 -48.30 29.08 24.97
N LYS A 487 -48.61 30.13 25.72
CA LYS A 487 -47.75 31.32 25.90
C LYS A 487 -46.60 30.97 26.85
N LEU A 488 -45.42 30.71 26.32
CA LEU A 488 -44.17 30.73 27.09
C LEU A 488 -43.65 32.17 27.17
N SER A 489 -43.79 32.79 28.35
CA SER A 489 -43.29 34.13 28.65
C SER A 489 -41.91 34.02 29.29
N LEU A 490 -40.83 34.21 28.51
CA LEU A 490 -39.47 34.29 29.03
C LEU A 490 -39.27 35.67 29.71
N LYS A 491 -39.13 35.70 31.05
CA LYS A 491 -38.67 36.90 31.78
C LYS A 491 -37.15 36.87 31.86
N SER A 492 -36.50 37.76 31.12
CA SER A 492 -35.04 37.98 31.17
C SER A 492 -34.68 38.79 32.43
N THR A 493 -34.03 38.17 33.41
CA THR A 493 -33.41 38.86 34.55
C THR A 493 -31.93 39.12 34.27
N LYS A 494 -31.49 40.37 34.54
CA LYS A 494 -30.12 40.83 34.37
C LYS A 494 -29.25 40.34 35.54
N SER A 495 -28.59 39.20 35.42
CA SER A 495 -27.42 38.87 36.24
C SER A 495 -26.50 37.96 35.43
N ALA A 496 -25.27 38.43 35.19
CA ALA A 496 -24.27 37.68 34.46
C ALA A 496 -23.69 36.58 35.37
N ASP A 497 -23.80 35.33 34.91
CA ASP A 497 -23.00 34.14 35.26
C ASP A 497 -23.79 32.90 35.73
N THR A 498 -25.12 32.99 35.87
CA THR A 498 -25.97 31.81 36.03
C THR A 498 -27.30 32.02 35.32
N VAL A 499 -27.53 31.25 34.24
CA VAL A 499 -28.86 31.15 33.61
C VAL A 499 -29.58 30.00 34.30
N ASP A 500 -30.30 30.32 35.36
CA ASP A 500 -31.24 29.37 35.98
C ASP A 500 -32.48 29.27 35.08
N ILE A 501 -32.58 28.17 34.33
CA ILE A 501 -33.79 27.86 33.57
C ILE A 501 -34.78 27.21 34.54
N ASP A 502 -35.67 28.03 35.11
CA ASP A 502 -36.76 27.55 35.97
C ASP A 502 -37.84 26.86 35.11
N LEU A 503 -37.56 25.62 34.71
CA LEU A 503 -38.56 24.71 34.17
C LEU A 503 -39.45 24.27 35.34
N SER A 504 -40.65 24.83 35.42
CA SER A 504 -41.77 24.37 36.25
C SER A 504 -42.26 22.98 35.81
N SER A 505 -41.37 22.00 35.90
CA SER A 505 -41.54 20.58 35.66
C SER A 505 -41.44 19.86 37.01
N PRO A 506 -42.01 18.65 37.18
CA PRO A 506 -42.17 18.01 38.48
C PRO A 506 -40.85 17.91 39.25
N ALA A 507 -40.89 18.24 40.53
CA ALA A 507 -39.75 18.32 41.42
C ALA A 507 -38.82 17.09 41.31
N GLY A 508 -37.57 17.28 40.87
CA GLY A 508 -36.54 16.24 41.02
C GLY A 508 -35.33 16.21 40.08
N ARG A 509 -35.22 17.06 39.04
CA ARG A 509 -34.05 17.03 38.14
C ARG A 509 -33.42 18.42 37.98
N SER A 510 -32.23 18.62 38.56
CA SER A 510 -31.37 19.78 38.28
C SER A 510 -30.57 19.52 37.01
N LEU A 511 -30.44 20.56 36.19
CA LEU A 511 -29.78 20.51 34.90
C LEU A 511 -28.54 21.40 35.03
N ALA A 512 -27.35 20.80 35.06
CA ALA A 512 -26.10 21.54 35.26
C ALA A 512 -25.48 21.87 33.91
N ILE A 513 -25.25 23.15 33.64
CA ILE A 513 -24.55 23.60 32.44
C ILE A 513 -23.09 23.89 32.85
N LYS A 514 -22.14 23.11 32.31
CA LYS A 514 -20.72 23.24 32.62
C LYS A 514 -19.94 23.64 31.36
N LYS A 515 -19.04 24.62 31.47
CA LYS A 515 -18.11 24.98 30.39
C LYS A 515 -17.09 23.84 30.20
N ASP A 516 -16.89 23.37 28.98
CA ASP A 516 -15.88 22.34 28.70
C ASP A 516 -14.46 22.95 28.81
N SER A 517 -13.70 22.53 29.82
CA SER A 517 -12.34 23.00 30.07
C SER A 517 -11.31 22.50 29.05
N ASN A 518 -11.57 21.39 28.36
CA ASN A 518 -10.65 20.84 27.36
C ASN A 518 -10.62 21.65 26.05
N TRP A 519 -11.54 22.60 25.91
CA TRP A 519 -11.68 23.48 24.74
C TRP A 519 -11.60 24.97 25.12
N SER A 520 -10.95 25.30 26.23
CA SER A 520 -10.58 26.68 26.51
C SER A 520 -9.41 27.07 25.58
N PHE A 521 -9.67 28.00 24.65
CA PHE A 521 -8.67 28.57 23.74
C PHE A 521 -7.98 29.80 24.34
N ASP A 522 -7.94 29.88 25.67
CA ASP A 522 -7.38 31.01 26.38
C ASP A 522 -5.86 31.08 26.10
N GLY A 523 -5.46 31.97 25.19
CA GLY A 523 -4.06 32.23 24.84
C GLY A 523 -3.68 32.12 23.36
N VAL A 524 -4.58 31.66 22.47
CA VAL A 524 -4.26 31.48 21.03
C VAL A 524 -4.99 32.48 20.13
N ASP A 525 -6.17 32.97 20.55
CA ASP A 525 -6.95 33.90 19.73
C ASP A 525 -6.53 35.36 20.03
N GLY A 526 -6.23 36.12 18.96
CA GLY A 526 -5.97 37.56 19.04
C GLY A 526 -7.20 38.37 19.49
N PRO A 527 -7.03 39.67 19.83
CA PRO A 527 -8.06 40.48 20.50
C PRO A 527 -9.42 40.57 19.78
N ASP A 528 -9.48 40.29 18.47
CA ASP A 528 -10.69 40.45 17.65
C ASP A 528 -11.43 39.15 17.30
N THR A 529 -10.94 37.97 17.72
CA THR A 529 -11.58 36.67 17.40
C THR A 529 -11.98 35.90 18.65
N LYS A 530 -12.97 36.40 19.40
CA LYS A 530 -13.59 35.61 20.48
C LYS A 530 -14.47 34.51 19.90
N ARG A 531 -13.97 33.27 19.87
CA ARG A 531 -14.81 32.10 19.58
C ARG A 531 -15.84 31.89 20.71
N PRO A 532 -17.08 31.49 20.42
CA PRO A 532 -18.09 31.23 21.45
C PRO A 532 -17.67 30.05 22.34
N ALA A 533 -17.89 30.16 23.65
CA ALA A 533 -17.61 29.09 24.60
C ALA A 533 -18.56 27.90 24.37
N ILE A 534 -18.02 26.69 24.44
CA ILE A 534 -18.80 25.45 24.35
C ILE A 534 -19.24 25.07 25.76
N TYR A 535 -20.56 24.91 25.94
CA TYR A 535 -21.17 24.47 27.18
C TYR A 535 -21.71 23.05 26.99
N MET A 536 -21.43 22.16 27.93
CA MET A 536 -22.05 20.85 28.02
C MET A 536 -23.17 20.88 29.05
N VAL A 537 -24.28 20.24 28.70
CA VAL A 537 -25.40 20.04 29.60
C VAL A 537 -25.23 18.66 30.22
N GLU A 538 -24.86 18.61 31.50
CA GLU A 538 -24.87 17.39 32.28
C GLU A 538 -26.27 17.24 32.90
N LEU A 539 -27.01 16.25 32.41
CA LEU A 539 -28.19 15.75 33.11
C LEU A 539 -27.66 14.90 34.25
N ASP A 540 -27.91 15.32 35.49
CA ASP A 540 -27.51 14.59 36.70
C ASP A 540 -28.06 13.17 36.59
N SER A 541 -27.18 12.19 36.28
CA SER A 541 -27.60 10.81 36.09
C SER A 541 -28.08 10.30 37.44
N GLU A 542 -29.32 9.80 37.48
CA GLU A 542 -30.01 9.27 38.66
C GLU A 542 -29.09 8.87 39.80
N ARG A 543 -29.30 9.47 40.99
CA ARG A 543 -28.84 8.92 42.26
C ARG A 543 -29.11 7.43 42.25
N SER A 544 -28.01 6.65 42.18
CA SER A 544 -27.93 5.21 42.39
C SER A 544 -29.16 4.69 43.13
N PHE A 545 -30.04 4.00 42.40
CA PHE A 545 -31.14 3.24 42.98
C PHE A 545 -30.50 2.28 43.97
N LYS A 546 -30.63 2.55 45.28
CA LYS A 546 -30.23 1.62 46.34
C LYS A 546 -30.87 0.28 46.00
N ALA A 547 -30.04 -0.73 45.76
CA ALA A 547 -30.46 -2.09 45.52
C ALA A 547 -31.47 -2.51 46.61
N LEU A 548 -32.66 -2.93 46.17
CA LEU A 548 -33.60 -3.65 47.03
C LEU A 548 -32.93 -4.97 47.45
N PRO A 549 -32.93 -5.35 48.74
CA PRO A 549 -32.38 -6.64 49.15
C PRO A 549 -33.21 -7.79 48.57
N SER A 550 -32.55 -8.63 47.77
CA SER A 550 -33.10 -9.88 47.26
C SER A 550 -33.16 -10.93 48.37
N HIS A 551 -34.31 -11.05 49.02
CA HIS A 551 -34.70 -12.28 49.72
C HIS A 551 -35.92 -12.86 49.01
N LEU A 552 -35.68 -13.86 48.15
CA LEU A 552 -36.71 -14.79 47.70
C LEU A 552 -36.05 -16.17 47.54
N ASP A 553 -36.15 -16.94 48.63
CA ASP A 553 -36.01 -18.40 48.63
C ASP A 553 -37.15 -18.99 47.79
N LEU A 554 -36.82 -19.82 46.81
CA LEU A 554 -37.73 -20.79 46.22
C LEU A 554 -36.99 -22.12 46.04
N ARG A 555 -37.59 -23.14 46.65
CA ARG A 555 -37.28 -24.57 46.55
C ARG A 555 -37.38 -25.10 45.13
#